data_AF-A0A354UQ31-F1
#
_entry.id   AF-A0A354UQ31-F1
#
_cell.length_a   1.000
_cell.length_b   1.000
_cell.length_c   1.000
_cell.angle_alpha   90.00
_cell.angle_beta   90.00
_cell.angle_gamma   90.00
#
_symmetry.space_group_name_H-M   'P 1'
#
loop_
_entity.id
_entity.type
_entity.pdbx_description
1 polymer ?
#
loop_
_entity_poly.entity_id
_entity_poly.type
_entity_poly.pdbx_seq_one_letter_code
_entity_poly.pdbx_strand_id
1 'polypeptide(L)'
;LSGGQKQRLITASTLAMGQKIVILDEPLANLDGAGAKLLMTTLKTLAKAGYSIVVIEHRLDMVLPFVDKVFHVGGKTVKEITDKENYLKEQSTLMTDTCEKFEGTLPVFTLTDVAFSVKKREILKSVTFDVLKGSRTVLLGENGCGKTTLLRLISRLEKPTRGLIMQNIDDKFGHKNKQSKKWFKKVGVVYQNPDYQLFMPTVEKEIKFGAASNDYADEIAEKFGVKSLYSRHPQSLSEGQKRRVSIAAVVATKPEVLILDEPTVGQDYKGLCEMVEVLNAVHEATENTMITVTHDRRAAAALCDKAVWIKDGKTYKTGDKELIDGFFSLNESEIKPLFFTVKKLACVNKKVSAR
;
A
#
# COMPACT_ATOMS: atom_id res chain seq x y z
N LEU A 1 -7.80 -16.51 3.08
CA LEU A 1 -6.40 -16.25 2.69
C LEU A 1 -6.25 -14.76 2.41
N SER A 2 -5.25 -14.08 2.98
CA SER A 2 -4.90 -12.70 2.57
C SER A 2 -4.44 -12.67 1.10
N GLY A 3 -4.38 -11.50 0.46
CA GLY A 3 -3.90 -11.37 -0.93
C GLY A 3 -2.56 -12.06 -1.15
N GLY A 4 -1.57 -11.75 -0.30
CA GLY A 4 -0.27 -12.42 -0.32
C GLY A 4 -0.27 -13.93 -0.04
N GLN A 5 -1.25 -14.45 0.70
CA GLN A 5 -1.41 -15.91 0.85
C GLN A 5 -2.00 -16.55 -0.41
N LYS A 6 -2.93 -15.88 -1.10
CA LYS A 6 -3.47 -16.34 -2.38
C LYS A 6 -2.37 -16.37 -3.45
N GLN A 7 -1.56 -15.31 -3.54
CA GLN A 7 -0.46 -15.24 -4.51
C GLN A 7 0.52 -16.41 -4.33
N ARG A 8 0.93 -16.67 -3.08
CA ARG A 8 1.82 -17.81 -2.75
C ARG A 8 1.20 -19.16 -3.10
N LEU A 9 -0.09 -19.34 -2.84
CA LEU A 9 -0.80 -20.56 -3.19
C LEU A 9 -0.84 -20.76 -4.71
N ILE A 10 -1.10 -19.70 -5.47
CA ILE A 10 -1.11 -19.75 -6.94
C ILE A 10 0.27 -20.15 -7.46
N THR A 11 1.34 -19.47 -7.01
CA THR A 11 2.71 -19.83 -7.42
C THR A 11 3.04 -21.30 -7.07
N ALA A 12 2.73 -21.74 -5.85
CA ALA A 12 2.97 -23.13 -5.44
C ALA A 12 2.18 -24.14 -6.30
N SER A 13 0.94 -23.81 -6.65
CA SER A 13 0.08 -24.65 -7.50
C SER A 13 0.64 -24.76 -8.92
N THR A 14 1.09 -23.65 -9.50
CA THR A 14 1.72 -23.63 -10.84
C THR A 14 2.99 -24.46 -10.87
N LEU A 15 3.80 -24.41 -9.81
CA LEU A 15 5.03 -25.19 -9.71
C LEU A 15 4.75 -26.70 -9.55
N ALA A 16 3.72 -27.06 -8.79
CA ALA A 16 3.31 -28.46 -8.63
C ALA A 16 2.87 -29.11 -9.95
N MET A 17 2.44 -28.32 -10.94
CA MET A 17 2.07 -28.80 -12.28
C MET A 17 3.29 -29.17 -13.16
N GLY A 18 4.52 -29.00 -12.67
CA GLY A 18 5.74 -29.39 -13.40
C GLY A 18 6.08 -28.51 -14.61
N GLN A 19 5.51 -27.31 -14.69
CA GLN A 19 5.75 -26.38 -15.80
C GLN A 19 7.20 -25.86 -15.77
N LYS A 20 7.95 -26.06 -16.86
CA LYS A 20 9.35 -25.59 -16.97
C LYS A 20 9.49 -24.10 -17.22
N ILE A 21 8.40 -23.44 -17.64
CA ILE A 21 8.36 -22.00 -17.89
C ILE A 21 7.27 -21.42 -17.00
N VAL A 22 7.63 -20.40 -16.21
CA VAL A 22 6.73 -19.74 -15.26
C VAL A 22 6.73 -18.25 -15.56
N ILE A 23 5.57 -17.72 -15.95
CA ILE A 23 5.36 -16.30 -16.18
C ILE A 23 4.48 -15.77 -15.05
N LEU A 24 4.97 -14.74 -14.37
CA LEU A 24 4.32 -14.15 -13.20
C LEU A 24 4.10 -12.67 -13.48
N ASP A 25 2.83 -12.28 -13.51
CA ASP A 25 2.41 -10.89 -13.65
C ASP A 25 2.17 -10.28 -12.26
N GLU A 26 2.94 -9.25 -11.91
CA GLU A 26 2.96 -8.57 -10.61
C GLU A 26 2.88 -9.49 -9.38
N PRO A 27 3.76 -10.52 -9.25
CA PRO A 27 3.72 -11.47 -8.14
C PRO A 27 3.98 -10.86 -6.75
N LEU A 28 4.53 -9.65 -6.67
CA LEU A 28 4.80 -8.93 -5.43
C LEU A 28 3.64 -8.02 -5.01
N ALA A 29 2.58 -7.93 -5.82
CA ALA A 29 1.37 -7.21 -5.45
C ALA A 29 0.82 -7.77 -4.12
N ASN A 30 0.49 -6.86 -3.19
CA ASN A 30 -0.02 -7.21 -1.86
C ASN A 30 0.94 -8.03 -0.97
N LEU A 31 2.24 -8.11 -1.31
CA LEU A 31 3.27 -8.68 -0.44
C LEU A 31 4.06 -7.58 0.28
N ASP A 32 4.31 -7.82 1.57
CA ASP A 32 5.24 -7.04 2.38
C ASP A 32 6.70 -7.41 2.04
N GLY A 33 7.66 -6.69 2.62
CA GLY A 33 9.08 -6.88 2.33
C GLY A 33 9.55 -8.33 2.54
N ALA A 34 9.18 -8.93 3.68
CA ALA A 34 9.54 -10.31 4.01
C ALA A 34 8.89 -11.33 3.05
N GLY A 35 7.59 -11.17 2.74
CA GLY A 35 6.87 -12.05 1.82
C GLY A 35 7.42 -11.98 0.39
N ALA A 36 7.71 -10.77 -0.10
CA ALA A 36 8.32 -10.55 -1.40
C ALA A 36 9.71 -11.20 -1.51
N LYS A 37 10.56 -11.02 -0.48
CA LYS A 37 11.89 -11.64 -0.41
C LYS A 37 11.83 -13.16 -0.44
N LEU A 38 10.91 -13.76 0.32
CA LEU A 38 10.71 -15.21 0.33
C LEU A 38 10.32 -15.74 -1.06
N LEU A 39 9.38 -15.06 -1.73
CA LEU A 39 8.94 -15.43 -3.07
C LEU A 39 10.10 -15.32 -4.07
N MET A 40 10.79 -14.17 -4.11
CA MET A 40 11.92 -13.96 -5.03
C MET A 40 13.07 -14.95 -4.79
N THR A 41 13.35 -15.30 -3.53
CA THR A 41 14.35 -16.33 -3.18
C THR A 41 13.94 -17.72 -3.69
N THR A 42 12.66 -18.04 -3.58
CA THR A 42 12.09 -19.31 -4.08
C THR A 42 12.18 -19.37 -5.61
N LEU A 43 11.77 -18.31 -6.30
CA LEU A 43 11.88 -18.20 -7.76
C LEU A 43 13.35 -18.33 -8.22
N LYS A 44 14.29 -17.64 -7.56
CA LYS A 44 15.71 -17.77 -7.88
C LYS A 44 16.25 -19.19 -7.71
N THR A 45 15.77 -19.91 -6.69
CA THR A 45 16.13 -21.32 -6.47
C THR A 45 15.60 -22.22 -7.59
N LEU A 46 14.37 -21.98 -8.03
CA LEU A 46 13.76 -22.70 -9.15
C LEU A 46 14.47 -22.41 -10.48
N ALA A 47 14.85 -21.16 -10.73
CA ALA A 47 15.64 -20.80 -11.91
C ALA A 47 16.97 -21.59 -11.94
N LYS A 48 17.65 -21.72 -10.79
CA LYS A 48 18.85 -22.57 -10.66
C LYS A 48 18.58 -24.07 -10.86
N ALA A 49 17.37 -24.53 -10.60
CA ALA A 49 16.94 -25.91 -10.85
C ALA A 49 16.55 -26.17 -12.31
N GLY A 50 16.71 -25.19 -13.22
CA GLY A 50 16.48 -25.34 -14.65
C GLY A 50 15.12 -24.83 -15.14
N TYR A 51 14.37 -24.11 -14.31
CA TYR A 51 13.13 -23.46 -14.72
C TYR A 51 13.43 -22.11 -15.39
N SER A 52 12.68 -21.76 -16.44
CA SER A 52 12.67 -20.42 -17.00
C SER A 52 11.61 -19.59 -16.31
N ILE A 53 12.00 -18.45 -15.72
CA ILE A 53 11.09 -17.60 -14.95
C ILE A 53 11.09 -16.21 -15.53
N VAL A 54 9.90 -15.72 -15.86
CA VAL A 54 9.66 -14.34 -16.29
C VAL A 54 8.80 -13.66 -15.24
N VAL A 55 9.29 -12.55 -14.70
CA VAL A 55 8.58 -11.75 -13.69
C VAL A 55 8.35 -10.35 -14.25
N ILE A 56 7.10 -9.91 -14.25
CA ILE A 56 6.69 -8.55 -14.60
C ILE A 56 6.45 -7.82 -13.28
N GLU A 57 7.18 -6.74 -13.01
CA GLU A 57 7.13 -6.04 -11.73
C GLU A 57 7.44 -4.55 -11.84
N HIS A 58 6.85 -3.77 -10.93
CA HIS A 58 7.10 -2.33 -10.78
C HIS A 58 7.95 -1.99 -9.54
N ARG A 59 8.12 -2.94 -8.61
CA ARG A 59 8.94 -2.78 -7.39
C ARG A 59 10.39 -3.18 -7.62
N LEU A 60 11.10 -2.35 -8.39
CA LEU A 60 12.45 -2.64 -8.89
C LEU A 60 13.47 -2.88 -7.76
N ASP A 61 13.36 -2.13 -6.66
CA ASP A 61 14.18 -2.27 -5.46
C ASP A 61 14.15 -3.69 -4.87
N MET A 62 12.99 -4.35 -4.95
CA MET A 62 12.77 -5.71 -4.44
C MET A 62 13.17 -6.81 -5.42
N VAL A 63 13.14 -6.54 -6.73
CA VAL A 63 13.31 -7.55 -7.78
C VAL A 63 14.75 -7.61 -8.31
N LEU A 64 15.37 -6.46 -8.53
CA LEU A 64 16.70 -6.36 -9.15
C LEU A 64 17.79 -7.23 -8.49
N PRO A 65 17.82 -7.43 -7.16
CA PRO A 65 18.80 -8.33 -6.52
C PRO A 65 18.66 -9.82 -6.89
N PHE A 66 17.51 -10.23 -7.43
CA PHE A 66 17.17 -11.64 -7.65
C PHE A 66 17.24 -12.07 -9.11
N VAL A 67 17.13 -11.14 -10.06
CA VAL A 67 17.00 -11.41 -11.50
C VAL A 67 18.34 -11.36 -12.22
N ASP A 68 18.50 -12.23 -13.22
CA ASP A 68 19.71 -12.28 -14.05
C ASP A 68 19.68 -11.23 -15.16
N LYS A 69 18.56 -11.14 -15.89
CA LYS A 69 18.31 -10.18 -16.97
C LYS A 69 17.14 -9.25 -16.64
N VAL A 70 17.18 -8.04 -17.16
CA VAL A 70 16.13 -7.02 -16.97
C VAL A 70 15.79 -6.46 -18.34
N PHE A 71 14.49 -6.40 -18.65
CA PHE A 71 13.99 -5.77 -19.87
C PHE A 71 13.01 -4.68 -19.47
N HIS A 72 13.23 -3.46 -19.97
CA HIS A 72 12.26 -2.37 -19.88
C HIS A 72 11.29 -2.48 -21.05
N VAL A 73 10.00 -2.54 -20.74
CA VAL A 73 8.91 -2.54 -21.72
C VAL A 73 8.20 -1.20 -21.60
N GLY A 74 8.31 -0.36 -22.63
CA GLY A 74 7.79 1.00 -22.59
C GLY A 74 7.90 1.71 -23.95
N GLY A 75 6.99 2.65 -24.21
CA GLY A 75 6.98 3.41 -25.47
C GLY A 75 6.84 2.54 -26.72
N LYS A 76 6.10 1.42 -26.63
CA LYS A 76 5.97 0.39 -27.68
C LYS A 76 7.29 -0.32 -28.05
N THR A 77 8.29 -0.27 -27.17
CA THR A 77 9.60 -0.92 -27.38
C THR A 77 9.97 -1.81 -26.19
N VAL A 78 10.87 -2.76 -26.42
CA VAL A 78 11.49 -3.60 -25.40
C VAL A 78 13.00 -3.39 -25.48
N LYS A 79 13.63 -3.02 -24.36
CA LYS A 79 15.07 -2.76 -24.27
C LYS A 79 15.68 -3.55 -23.12
N GLU A 80 16.79 -4.24 -23.37
CA GLU A 80 17.55 -4.90 -22.31
C GLU A 80 18.32 -3.84 -21.49
N ILE A 81 18.24 -3.97 -20.17
CA ILE A 81 18.91 -3.09 -19.22
C ILE A 81 20.15 -3.80 -18.70
N THR A 82 21.32 -3.22 -19.00
CA THR A 82 22.63 -3.74 -18.58
C THR A 82 23.08 -3.16 -17.25
N ASP A 83 22.87 -1.86 -17.02
CA ASP A 83 23.16 -1.19 -15.75
C ASP A 83 21.91 -1.13 -14.86
N LYS A 84 21.81 -2.12 -13.97
CA LYS A 84 20.68 -2.23 -13.02
C LYS A 84 20.68 -1.13 -11.96
N GLU A 85 21.85 -0.63 -11.55
CA GLU A 85 21.95 0.39 -10.50
C GLU A 85 21.50 1.75 -11.02
N ASN A 86 21.97 2.14 -12.22
CA ASN A 86 21.52 3.38 -12.83
C ASN A 86 20.04 3.33 -13.20
N TYR A 87 19.56 2.19 -13.73
CA TYR A 87 18.15 2.00 -14.01
C TYR A 87 17.28 2.13 -12.76
N LEU A 88 17.71 1.57 -11.62
CA LEU A 88 17.00 1.77 -10.36
C LEU A 88 16.97 3.26 -9.99
N LYS A 89 18.08 3.98 -10.06
CA LYS A 89 18.16 5.42 -9.73
C LYS A 89 17.25 6.28 -10.61
N GLU A 90 17.27 6.06 -11.92
CA GLU A 90 16.40 6.77 -12.86
C GLU A 90 14.91 6.54 -12.56
N GLN A 91 14.55 5.29 -12.25
CA GLN A 91 13.17 4.87 -11.94
C GLN A 91 12.77 5.10 -10.47
N SER A 92 13.70 5.54 -9.62
CA SER A 92 13.46 5.86 -8.21
C SER A 92 13.58 7.35 -7.94
N THR A 93 13.37 8.17 -8.98
CA THR A 93 13.20 9.61 -8.82
C THR A 93 12.21 9.85 -7.68
N LEU A 94 12.65 10.61 -6.67
CA LEU A 94 11.91 10.76 -5.42
C LEU A 94 10.59 11.44 -5.73
N MET A 95 9.49 10.79 -5.30
CA MET A 95 8.20 11.47 -5.21
C MET A 95 8.37 12.58 -4.19
N THR A 96 8.30 13.83 -4.64
CA THR A 96 8.40 14.97 -3.74
C THR A 96 7.11 15.08 -2.96
N ASP A 97 7.21 15.14 -1.64
CA ASP A 97 6.10 15.63 -0.85
C ASP A 97 5.91 17.12 -1.16
N THR A 98 4.77 17.44 -1.76
CA THR A 98 4.40 18.78 -2.20
C THR A 98 3.57 19.53 -1.16
N CYS A 99 3.20 18.88 -0.06
CA CYS A 99 2.37 19.48 0.98
C CYS A 99 3.15 20.41 1.90
N GLU A 100 2.44 21.37 2.49
CA GLU A 100 3.02 22.22 3.53
C GLU A 100 3.37 21.40 4.78
N LYS A 101 4.29 21.92 5.60
CA LYS A 101 4.69 21.23 6.82
C LYS A 101 3.53 21.23 7.81
N PHE A 102 3.06 20.05 8.19
CA PHE A 102 2.01 19.90 9.19
C PHE A 102 2.48 20.34 10.59
N GLU A 103 1.72 21.24 11.22
CA GLU A 103 1.98 21.76 12.59
C GLU A 103 0.82 21.53 13.57
N GLY A 104 -0.25 20.85 13.14
CA GLY A 104 -1.42 20.61 13.98
C GLY A 104 -1.13 19.69 15.18
N THR A 105 -1.84 19.92 16.29
CA THR A 105 -1.64 19.16 17.55
C THR A 105 -2.93 18.52 18.08
N LEU A 106 -4.09 18.88 17.53
CA LEU A 106 -5.36 18.39 18.01
C LEU A 106 -5.62 16.97 17.49
N PRO A 107 -5.94 15.98 18.34
CA PRO A 107 -6.28 14.64 17.89
C PRO A 107 -7.68 14.61 17.25
N VAL A 108 -7.82 13.94 16.11
CA VAL A 108 -9.12 13.53 15.55
C VAL A 108 -9.51 12.13 16.03
N PHE A 109 -8.52 11.26 16.28
CA PHE A 109 -8.71 9.98 16.95
C PHE A 109 -7.68 9.79 18.05
N THR A 110 -8.11 9.24 19.18
CA THR A 110 -7.24 8.82 20.28
C THR A 110 -7.51 7.36 20.58
N LEU A 111 -6.48 6.53 20.44
CA LEU A 111 -6.54 5.10 20.71
C LEU A 111 -5.82 4.82 22.04
N THR A 112 -6.49 4.10 22.94
CA THR A 112 -5.94 3.76 24.26
C THR A 112 -6.09 2.28 24.54
N ASP A 113 -4.96 1.57 24.58
CA ASP A 113 -4.85 0.12 24.84
C ASP A 113 -5.80 -0.73 24.00
N VAL A 114 -5.95 -0.36 22.72
CA VAL A 114 -6.89 -1.00 21.80
C VAL A 114 -6.42 -2.42 21.50
N ALA A 115 -7.29 -3.40 21.76
CA ALA A 115 -7.10 -4.80 21.42
C ALA A 115 -8.29 -5.32 20.60
N PHE A 116 -8.03 -6.35 19.80
CA PHE A 116 -9.04 -7.00 18.98
C PHE A 116 -8.70 -8.47 18.75
N SER A 117 -9.68 -9.33 19.03
CA SER A 117 -9.58 -10.77 18.90
C SER A 117 -10.68 -11.34 18.03
N VAL A 118 -10.31 -12.27 17.14
CA VAL A 118 -11.28 -13.09 16.39
C VAL A 118 -11.25 -14.50 16.96
N LYS A 119 -12.35 -14.91 17.59
CA LYS A 119 -12.43 -16.15 18.37
C LYS A 119 -11.31 -16.18 19.43
N LYS A 120 -10.40 -17.16 19.37
CA LYS A 120 -9.26 -17.31 20.30
C LYS A 120 -7.96 -16.65 19.80
N ARG A 121 -7.96 -16.03 18.63
CA ARG A 121 -6.76 -15.41 18.04
C ARG A 121 -6.77 -13.91 18.28
N GLU A 122 -5.85 -13.43 19.09
CA GLU A 122 -5.54 -11.99 19.19
C GLU A 122 -4.90 -11.51 17.89
N ILE A 123 -5.46 -10.45 17.32
CA ILE A 123 -4.93 -9.75 16.15
C ILE A 123 -4.23 -8.46 16.60
N LEU A 124 -4.91 -7.68 17.44
CA LEU A 124 -4.36 -6.50 18.10
C LEU A 124 -4.36 -6.73 19.60
N LYS A 125 -3.28 -6.33 20.26
CA LYS A 125 -3.03 -6.60 21.68
C LYS A 125 -3.10 -5.34 22.53
N SER A 126 -2.38 -4.29 22.10
CA SER A 126 -2.28 -3.02 22.82
C SER A 126 -1.80 -1.94 21.86
N VAL A 127 -2.76 -1.28 21.21
CA VAL A 127 -2.51 -0.18 20.28
C VAL A 127 -2.92 1.12 20.94
N THR A 128 -1.93 2.00 21.14
CA THR A 128 -2.09 3.33 21.74
C THR A 128 -1.35 4.34 20.89
N PHE A 129 -2.07 5.33 20.34
CA PHE A 129 -1.52 6.49 19.63
C PHE A 129 -2.66 7.46 19.28
N ASP A 130 -2.28 8.68 18.88
CA ASP A 130 -3.20 9.68 18.36
C ASP A 130 -3.05 9.85 16.84
N VAL A 131 -4.17 10.05 16.16
CA VAL A 131 -4.21 10.59 14.79
C VAL A 131 -4.57 12.07 14.90
N LEU A 132 -3.70 12.93 14.39
CA LEU A 132 -3.87 14.38 14.48
C LEU A 132 -4.77 14.88 13.36
N LYS A 133 -5.68 15.81 13.67
CA LYS A 133 -6.60 16.42 12.72
C LYS A 133 -5.80 17.18 11.65
N GLY A 134 -6.15 16.95 10.38
CA GLY A 134 -5.47 17.56 9.23
C GLY A 134 -4.10 16.96 8.93
N SER A 135 -3.67 15.89 9.62
CA SER A 135 -2.41 15.21 9.33
C SER A 135 -2.59 14.10 8.30
N ARG A 136 -1.50 13.73 7.65
CA ARG A 136 -1.39 12.50 6.87
C ARG A 136 -0.63 11.46 7.70
N THR A 137 -1.34 10.52 8.29
CA THR A 137 -0.77 9.48 9.14
C THR A 137 -0.53 8.20 8.35
N VAL A 138 0.71 7.71 8.30
CA VAL A 138 1.05 6.41 7.68
C VAL A 138 1.18 5.31 8.73
N LEU A 139 0.50 4.18 8.49
CA LEU A 139 0.59 2.98 9.32
C LEU A 139 1.58 1.98 8.70
N LEU A 140 2.69 1.75 9.39
CA LEU A 140 3.76 0.84 9.00
C LEU A 140 3.66 -0.49 9.77
N GLY A 141 4.11 -1.57 9.13
CA GLY A 141 4.17 -2.90 9.76
C GLY A 141 4.10 -4.03 8.75
N GLU A 142 4.48 -5.23 9.17
CA GLU A 142 4.44 -6.44 8.33
C GLU A 142 3.01 -6.88 8.00
N ASN A 143 2.88 -7.80 7.04
CA ASN A 143 1.59 -8.41 6.73
C ASN A 143 1.06 -9.19 7.92
N GLY A 144 -0.22 -9.00 8.21
CA GLY A 144 -0.89 -9.70 9.31
C GLY A 144 -0.61 -9.14 10.71
N CYS A 145 0.12 -8.03 10.85
CA CYS A 145 0.28 -7.35 12.14
C CYS A 145 -0.98 -6.60 12.62
N GLY A 146 -2.03 -6.53 11.79
CA GLY A 146 -3.34 -6.00 12.15
C GLY A 146 -3.71 -4.62 11.58
N LYS A 147 -2.94 -4.06 10.64
CA LYS A 147 -3.21 -2.73 10.02
C LYS A 147 -4.63 -2.58 9.47
N THR A 148 -5.05 -3.46 8.55
CA THR A 148 -6.42 -3.46 8.01
C THR A 148 -7.48 -3.64 9.10
N THR A 149 -7.22 -4.46 10.11
CA THR A 149 -8.11 -4.62 11.27
C THR A 149 -8.23 -3.32 12.06
N LEU A 150 -7.12 -2.61 12.28
CA LEU A 150 -7.10 -1.32 12.93
C LEU A 150 -7.90 -0.27 12.15
N LEU A 151 -7.76 -0.23 10.83
CA LEU A 151 -8.56 0.66 9.97
C LEU A 151 -10.06 0.37 10.12
N ARG A 152 -10.48 -0.89 10.23
CA ARG A 152 -11.88 -1.28 10.51
C ARG A 152 -12.39 -0.81 11.87
N LEU A 153 -11.53 -0.82 12.88
CA LEU A 153 -11.86 -0.31 14.21
C LEU A 153 -12.02 1.22 14.20
N ILE A 154 -11.07 1.94 13.58
CA ILE A 154 -11.12 3.40 13.46
C ILE A 154 -12.36 3.86 12.67
N SER A 155 -12.69 3.15 11.58
CA SER A 155 -13.89 3.42 10.76
C SER A 155 -15.20 2.95 11.38
N ARG A 156 -15.19 2.37 12.60
CA ARG A 156 -16.35 1.81 13.31
C ARG A 156 -17.09 0.70 12.56
N LEU A 157 -16.39 -0.01 11.66
CA LEU A 157 -16.88 -1.25 11.03
C LEU A 157 -16.81 -2.43 12.01
N GLU A 158 -15.85 -2.38 12.94
CA GLU A 158 -15.68 -3.35 14.02
C GLU A 158 -15.55 -2.61 15.37
N LYS A 159 -15.66 -3.34 16.48
CA LYS A 159 -15.46 -2.80 17.83
C LYS A 159 -14.24 -3.43 18.49
N PRO A 160 -13.47 -2.65 19.27
CA PRO A 160 -12.37 -3.21 20.03
C PRO A 160 -12.91 -4.20 21.06
N THR A 161 -12.19 -5.30 21.28
CA THR A 161 -12.52 -6.25 22.36
C THR A 161 -12.04 -5.73 23.71
N ARG A 162 -11.06 -4.82 23.71
CA ARG A 162 -10.50 -4.14 24.89
C ARG A 162 -9.93 -2.77 24.47
N GLY A 163 -9.90 -1.82 25.40
CA GLY A 163 -9.45 -0.45 25.13
C GLY A 163 -10.52 0.44 24.52
N LEU A 164 -10.14 1.66 24.15
CA LEU A 164 -11.05 2.70 23.68
C LEU A 164 -10.50 3.40 22.44
N ILE A 165 -11.41 3.73 21.51
CA ILE A 165 -11.14 4.64 20.38
C ILE A 165 -12.06 5.84 20.54
N MET A 166 -11.49 6.98 20.92
CA MET A 166 -12.18 8.26 20.94
C MET A 166 -12.06 8.93 19.58
N GLN A 167 -13.09 9.69 19.19
CA GLN A 167 -13.10 10.48 17.96
C GLN A 167 -13.60 11.89 18.25
N ASN A 168 -13.02 12.88 17.59
CA ASN A 168 -13.34 14.30 17.73
C ASN A 168 -13.89 14.91 16.42
N ILE A 169 -14.63 14.10 15.63
CA ILE A 169 -15.22 14.52 14.34
C ILE A 169 -16.61 15.12 14.54
N ASP A 170 -17.41 14.55 15.46
CA ASP A 170 -18.67 15.14 15.89
C ASP A 170 -19.09 14.58 17.26
N ASP A 171 -19.31 15.49 18.21
CA ASP A 171 -19.62 15.20 19.62
C ASP A 171 -20.91 14.39 19.79
N LYS A 172 -21.86 14.52 18.84
CA LYS A 172 -23.14 13.79 18.88
C LYS A 172 -22.98 12.31 18.59
N PHE A 173 -21.88 11.89 17.97
CA PHE A 173 -21.59 10.47 17.80
C PHE A 173 -21.24 9.80 19.13
N GLY A 174 -20.70 10.55 20.10
CA GLY A 174 -20.34 10.07 21.44
C GLY A 174 -19.83 8.62 21.47
N HIS A 175 -20.23 7.89 22.51
CA HIS A 175 -20.13 6.42 22.60
C HIS A 175 -21.35 5.71 21.99
N LYS A 176 -22.18 6.41 21.21
CA LYS A 176 -23.47 5.86 20.75
C LYS A 176 -23.24 4.78 19.69
N ASN A 177 -23.87 3.63 19.93
CA ASN A 177 -23.69 2.38 19.18
C ASN A 177 -24.29 2.35 17.77
N LYS A 178 -25.07 3.37 17.35
CA LYS A 178 -25.75 3.33 16.06
C LYS A 178 -24.88 3.98 14.98
N GLN A 179 -24.32 3.12 14.13
CA GLN A 179 -23.76 3.53 12.82
C GLN A 179 -24.82 4.35 12.09
N SER A 180 -24.55 5.63 11.87
CA SER A 180 -25.47 6.51 11.15
C SER A 180 -24.91 6.81 9.77
N LYS A 181 -25.77 7.01 8.78
CA LYS A 181 -25.36 7.43 7.43
C LYS A 181 -24.47 8.69 7.45
N LYS A 182 -24.57 9.53 8.49
CA LYS A 182 -23.75 10.74 8.65
C LYS A 182 -22.28 10.42 8.97
N TRP A 183 -22.01 9.31 9.67
CA TRP A 183 -20.63 8.88 9.96
C TRP A 183 -19.88 8.55 8.68
N PHE A 184 -20.49 7.73 7.82
CA PHE A 184 -19.88 7.29 6.56
C PHE A 184 -19.77 8.41 5.50
N LYS A 185 -20.37 9.58 5.74
CA LYS A 185 -20.09 10.79 4.94
C LYS A 185 -18.87 11.55 5.44
N LYS A 186 -18.60 11.52 6.74
CA LYS A 186 -17.44 12.17 7.37
C LYS A 186 -16.18 11.33 7.28
N VAL A 187 -16.31 10.00 7.35
CA VAL A 187 -15.19 9.05 7.27
C VAL A 187 -15.31 8.24 5.98
N GLY A 188 -14.48 8.57 5.00
CA GLY A 188 -14.33 7.83 3.75
C GLY A 188 -13.31 6.70 3.90
N VAL A 189 -13.64 5.50 3.44
CA VAL A 189 -12.76 4.33 3.51
C VAL A 189 -12.57 3.77 2.12
N VAL A 190 -11.31 3.66 1.68
CA VAL A 190 -10.90 2.92 0.48
C VAL A 190 -10.34 1.58 0.93
N TYR A 191 -10.97 0.50 0.50
CA TYR A 191 -10.55 -0.85 0.82
C TYR A 191 -9.45 -1.34 -0.12
N GLN A 192 -8.69 -2.33 0.36
CA GLN A 192 -7.65 -2.99 -0.42
C GLN A 192 -8.17 -3.60 -1.73
N ASN A 193 -9.41 -4.10 -1.80
CA ASN A 193 -9.99 -4.62 -3.04
C ASN A 193 -11.07 -3.66 -3.57
N PRO A 194 -10.84 -3.00 -4.73
CA PRO A 194 -11.82 -2.12 -5.35
C PRO A 194 -13.15 -2.81 -5.67
N ASP A 195 -13.14 -4.11 -6.00
CA ASP A 195 -14.35 -4.84 -6.38
C ASP A 195 -15.39 -4.92 -5.26
N TYR A 196 -15.00 -4.71 -4.00
CA TYR A 196 -15.94 -4.65 -2.89
C TYR A 196 -16.66 -3.31 -2.78
N GLN A 197 -16.22 -2.27 -3.51
CA GLN A 197 -16.80 -0.91 -3.46
C GLN A 197 -17.38 -0.44 -4.79
N LEU A 198 -17.08 -1.11 -5.90
CA LEU A 198 -17.57 -0.75 -7.22
C LEU A 198 -18.82 -1.58 -7.57
N PHE A 199 -19.99 -0.96 -7.49
CA PHE A 199 -21.29 -1.64 -7.66
C PHE A 199 -22.28 -0.88 -8.55
N MET A 200 -21.94 0.33 -9.02
CA MET A 200 -22.78 1.07 -9.94
C MET A 200 -22.65 0.57 -11.39
N PRO A 201 -23.70 0.74 -12.21
CA PRO A 201 -23.66 0.33 -13.62
C PRO A 201 -22.61 1.05 -14.47
N THR A 202 -22.16 2.23 -14.04
CA THR A 202 -21.24 3.10 -14.79
C THR A 202 -20.30 3.82 -13.84
N VAL A 203 -19.09 4.11 -14.28
CA VAL A 203 -18.10 4.93 -13.52
C VAL A 203 -18.68 6.28 -13.11
N GLU A 204 -19.45 6.94 -13.99
CA GLU A 204 -20.09 8.21 -13.66
C GLU A 204 -21.00 8.09 -12.43
N LYS A 205 -21.94 7.13 -12.48
CA LYS A 205 -22.87 6.87 -11.37
C LYS A 205 -22.14 6.46 -10.09
N GLU A 206 -21.04 5.73 -10.19
CA GLU A 206 -20.20 5.36 -9.05
C GLU A 206 -19.67 6.62 -8.33
N ILE A 207 -19.01 7.51 -9.07
CA ILE A 207 -18.40 8.71 -8.48
C ILE A 207 -19.48 9.70 -8.01
N LYS A 208 -20.58 9.84 -8.75
CA LYS A 208 -21.67 10.78 -8.40
C LYS A 208 -22.57 10.29 -7.27
N PHE A 209 -22.59 9.01 -6.93
CA PHE A 209 -23.54 8.44 -5.96
C PHE A 209 -23.47 9.09 -4.57
N GLY A 210 -22.26 9.33 -4.07
CA GLY A 210 -22.02 9.93 -2.76
C GLY A 210 -21.51 11.37 -2.81
N ALA A 211 -21.38 11.94 -4.00
CA ALA A 211 -20.65 13.18 -4.21
C ALA A 211 -21.31 14.39 -3.53
N ALA A 212 -20.49 15.36 -3.12
CA ALA A 212 -20.97 16.62 -2.56
C ALA A 212 -21.78 17.45 -3.60
N SER A 213 -21.38 17.37 -4.87
CA SER A 213 -22.11 17.90 -6.02
C SER A 213 -21.68 17.17 -7.29
N ASN A 214 -22.48 17.25 -8.36
CA ASN A 214 -22.10 16.69 -9.66
C ASN A 214 -20.85 17.37 -10.24
N ASP A 215 -20.73 18.69 -10.09
CA ASP A 215 -19.57 19.45 -10.59
C ASP A 215 -18.29 19.04 -9.86
N TYR A 216 -18.38 18.79 -8.55
CA TYR A 216 -17.23 18.31 -7.78
C TYR A 216 -16.87 16.87 -8.14
N ALA A 217 -17.86 16.00 -8.40
CA ALA A 217 -17.60 14.65 -8.90
C ALA A 217 -16.87 14.67 -10.25
N ASP A 218 -17.24 15.62 -11.10
CA ASP A 218 -16.65 15.82 -12.42
C ASP A 218 -15.20 16.32 -12.30
N GLU A 219 -14.93 17.30 -11.43
CA GLU A 219 -13.59 17.78 -11.09
C GLU A 219 -12.70 16.65 -10.55
N ILE A 220 -13.20 15.87 -9.59
CA ILE A 220 -12.46 14.73 -9.01
C ILE A 220 -12.17 13.68 -10.08
N ALA A 221 -13.13 13.35 -10.93
CA ALA A 221 -12.89 12.39 -12.00
C ALA A 221 -11.84 12.84 -13.02
N GLU A 222 -11.76 14.15 -13.29
CA GLU A 222 -10.71 14.74 -14.12
C GLU A 222 -9.35 14.64 -13.43
N LYS A 223 -9.24 15.03 -12.16
CA LYS A 223 -7.99 14.92 -11.38
C LYS A 223 -7.47 13.48 -11.33
N PHE A 224 -8.34 12.50 -11.13
CA PHE A 224 -7.94 11.09 -11.11
C PHE A 224 -7.72 10.48 -12.51
N GLY A 225 -7.99 11.22 -13.59
CA GLY A 225 -7.83 10.75 -14.97
C GLY A 225 -8.86 9.70 -15.40
N VAL A 226 -10.02 9.65 -14.74
CA VAL A 226 -11.07 8.64 -14.98
C VAL A 226 -12.33 9.19 -15.65
N LYS A 227 -12.37 10.51 -15.94
CA LYS A 227 -13.49 11.17 -16.61
C LYS A 227 -13.85 10.53 -17.95
N SER A 228 -12.85 10.19 -18.75
CA SER A 228 -13.03 9.53 -20.06
C SER A 228 -13.64 8.12 -19.97
N LEU A 229 -13.69 7.54 -18.76
CA LEU A 229 -14.21 6.20 -18.50
C LEU A 229 -15.67 6.21 -18.04
N TYR A 230 -16.31 7.38 -17.95
CA TYR A 230 -17.64 7.56 -17.34
C TYR A 230 -18.72 6.60 -17.83
N SER A 231 -18.77 6.33 -19.13
CA SER A 231 -19.76 5.45 -19.75
C SER A 231 -19.46 3.96 -19.56
N ARG A 232 -18.26 3.59 -19.10
CA ARG A 232 -17.87 2.20 -18.90
C ARG A 232 -18.43 1.64 -17.60
N HIS A 233 -18.63 0.33 -17.59
CA HIS A 233 -18.94 -0.41 -16.38
C HIS A 233 -17.68 -0.52 -15.51
N PRO A 234 -17.72 -0.25 -14.19
CA PRO A 234 -16.53 -0.30 -13.33
C PRO A 234 -15.78 -1.64 -13.39
N GLN A 235 -16.50 -2.75 -13.54
CA GLN A 235 -15.90 -4.10 -13.66
C GLN A 235 -15.18 -4.37 -14.99
N SER A 236 -15.36 -3.54 -16.03
CA SER A 236 -14.64 -3.69 -17.30
C SER A 236 -13.29 -2.95 -17.32
N LEU A 237 -12.91 -2.31 -16.21
CA LEU A 237 -11.71 -1.51 -16.09
C LEU A 237 -10.51 -2.37 -15.69
N SER A 238 -9.30 -1.89 -16.00
CA SER A 238 -8.08 -2.50 -15.44
C SER A 238 -8.03 -2.30 -13.92
N GLU A 239 -7.26 -3.10 -13.20
CA GLU A 239 -7.13 -3.00 -11.73
C GLU A 239 -6.66 -1.59 -11.30
N GLY A 240 -5.70 -1.00 -12.01
CA GLY A 240 -5.26 0.37 -11.76
C GLY A 240 -6.36 1.42 -12.00
N GLN A 241 -7.21 1.22 -13.01
CA GLN A 241 -8.36 2.09 -13.28
C GLN A 241 -9.45 1.92 -12.22
N LYS A 242 -9.77 0.68 -11.83
CA LYS A 242 -10.70 0.38 -10.72
C LYS A 242 -10.25 1.05 -9.43
N ARG A 243 -8.95 0.98 -9.12
CA ARG A 243 -8.35 1.66 -7.96
C ARG A 243 -8.62 3.16 -8.01
N ARG A 244 -8.30 3.83 -9.13
CA ARG A 244 -8.56 5.27 -9.31
C ARG A 244 -10.03 5.61 -9.14
N VAL A 245 -10.93 4.86 -9.75
CA VAL A 245 -12.39 5.07 -9.60
C VAL A 245 -12.83 4.89 -8.15
N SER A 246 -12.33 3.85 -7.45
CA SER A 246 -12.69 3.60 -6.05
C SER A 246 -12.25 4.72 -5.11
N ILE A 247 -11.04 5.27 -5.30
CA ILE A 247 -10.55 6.40 -4.51
C ILE A 247 -11.33 7.67 -4.89
N ALA A 248 -11.53 7.94 -6.18
CA ALA A 248 -12.29 9.08 -6.67
C ALA A 248 -13.72 9.12 -6.11
N ALA A 249 -14.42 7.98 -6.08
CA ALA A 249 -15.77 7.88 -5.54
C ALA A 249 -15.85 8.23 -4.05
N VAL A 250 -14.84 7.82 -3.26
CA VAL A 250 -14.76 8.16 -1.83
C VAL A 250 -14.35 9.62 -1.63
N VAL A 251 -13.39 10.13 -2.39
CA VAL A 251 -12.94 11.53 -2.31
C VAL A 251 -14.06 12.49 -2.73
N ALA A 252 -14.87 12.13 -3.72
CA ALA A 252 -15.99 12.95 -4.19
C ALA A 252 -17.02 13.25 -3.09
N THR A 253 -17.07 12.45 -2.01
CA THR A 253 -17.95 12.71 -0.86
C THR A 253 -17.46 13.81 0.08
N LYS A 254 -16.27 14.40 -0.18
CA LYS A 254 -15.57 15.36 0.70
C LYS A 254 -15.47 14.90 2.16
N PRO A 255 -14.83 13.74 2.43
CA PRO A 255 -14.71 13.23 3.79
C PRO A 255 -13.78 14.11 4.65
N GLU A 256 -14.11 14.25 5.93
CA GLU A 256 -13.22 14.88 6.93
C GLU A 256 -12.04 13.96 7.29
N VAL A 257 -12.24 12.65 7.18
CA VAL A 257 -11.19 11.62 7.35
C VAL A 257 -11.20 10.68 6.15
N LEU A 258 -10.07 10.57 5.46
CA LEU A 258 -9.85 9.65 4.35
C LEU A 258 -8.92 8.51 4.80
N ILE A 259 -9.46 7.29 4.81
CA ILE A 259 -8.72 6.07 5.14
C ILE A 259 -8.38 5.34 3.84
N LEU A 260 -7.10 5.06 3.62
CA LEU A 260 -6.56 4.43 2.42
C LEU A 260 -5.84 3.13 2.78
N ASP A 261 -6.44 1.98 2.43
CA ASP A 261 -5.78 0.68 2.58
C ASP A 261 -5.16 0.25 1.24
N GLU A 262 -3.84 0.39 1.13
CA GLU A 262 -3.04 0.10 -0.08
C GLU A 262 -3.52 0.84 -1.34
N PRO A 263 -3.56 2.19 -1.33
CA PRO A 263 -4.10 2.99 -2.43
C PRO A 263 -3.30 2.90 -3.74
N THR A 264 -2.05 2.44 -3.65
CA THR A 264 -1.09 2.45 -4.75
C THR A 264 -0.88 1.09 -5.42
N VAL A 265 -1.57 0.04 -4.97
CA VAL A 265 -1.47 -1.29 -5.57
C VAL A 265 -2.04 -1.31 -6.98
N GLY A 266 -1.32 -1.96 -7.90
CA GLY A 266 -1.70 -2.12 -9.31
C GLY A 266 -1.49 -0.86 -10.16
N GLN A 267 -0.71 0.11 -9.66
CA GLN A 267 -0.24 1.25 -10.46
C GLN A 267 1.20 0.99 -10.93
N ASP A 268 1.49 1.39 -12.18
CA ASP A 268 2.86 1.54 -12.63
C ASP A 268 3.52 2.77 -11.96
N TYR A 269 4.81 3.00 -12.20
CA TYR A 269 5.53 4.09 -11.55
C TYR A 269 4.94 5.47 -11.87
N LYS A 270 4.55 5.71 -13.13
CA LYS A 270 3.92 6.98 -13.51
C LYS A 270 2.56 7.15 -12.82
N GLY A 271 1.74 6.11 -12.82
CA GLY A 271 0.43 6.12 -12.19
C GLY A 271 0.50 6.24 -10.67
N LEU A 272 1.57 5.71 -10.05
CA LEU A 272 1.90 5.92 -8.64
C LEU A 272 2.14 7.41 -8.36
N CYS A 273 2.98 8.08 -9.16
CA CYS A 273 3.26 9.52 -9.05
C CYS A 273 2.00 10.36 -9.16
N GLU A 274 1.24 10.17 -10.24
CA GLU A 274 -0.02 10.88 -10.44
C GLU A 274 -1.01 10.65 -9.28
N MET A 275 -1.11 9.42 -8.76
CA MET A 275 -2.01 9.11 -7.65
C MET A 275 -1.62 9.88 -6.37
N VAL A 276 -0.34 9.88 -6.02
CA VAL A 276 0.16 10.58 -4.83
C VAL A 276 0.00 12.09 -4.97
N GLU A 277 0.31 12.65 -6.13
CA GLU A 277 0.12 14.07 -6.43
C GLU A 277 -1.35 14.48 -6.28
N VAL A 278 -2.27 13.69 -6.83
CA VAL A 278 -3.71 13.95 -6.72
C VAL A 278 -4.18 13.85 -5.27
N LEU A 279 -3.72 12.85 -4.51
CA LEU A 279 -4.07 12.70 -3.10
C LEU A 279 -3.58 13.88 -2.25
N ASN A 280 -2.35 14.34 -2.47
CA ASN A 280 -1.80 15.53 -1.81
C ASN A 280 -2.59 16.79 -2.20
N ALA A 281 -2.88 16.99 -3.49
CA ALA A 281 -3.68 18.13 -3.93
C ALA A 281 -5.11 18.13 -3.35
N VAL A 282 -5.73 16.95 -3.22
CA VAL A 282 -7.04 16.80 -2.57
C VAL A 282 -6.95 17.11 -1.08
N HIS A 283 -5.90 16.63 -0.41
CA HIS A 283 -5.67 16.89 1.01
C HIS A 283 -5.51 18.38 1.28
N GLU A 284 -4.62 19.07 0.57
CA GLU A 284 -4.42 20.52 0.67
C GLU A 284 -5.73 21.29 0.42
N ALA A 285 -6.49 20.92 -0.61
CA ALA A 285 -7.74 21.61 -0.95
C ALA A 285 -8.89 21.38 0.05
N THR A 286 -8.83 20.33 0.87
CA THR A 286 -9.94 19.94 1.76
C THR A 286 -9.58 19.96 3.24
N GLU A 287 -8.29 20.10 3.57
CA GLU A 287 -7.73 19.97 4.94
C GLU A 287 -8.20 18.68 5.65
N ASN A 288 -8.46 17.63 4.88
CA ASN A 288 -8.92 16.36 5.43
C ASN A 288 -7.81 15.69 6.26
N THR A 289 -8.18 14.76 7.13
CA THR A 289 -7.18 13.90 7.79
C THR A 289 -7.00 12.61 6.99
N MET A 290 -5.77 12.25 6.63
CA MET A 290 -5.50 11.00 5.89
C MET A 290 -4.90 9.94 6.81
N ILE A 291 -5.36 8.69 6.67
CA ILE A 291 -4.73 7.52 7.30
C ILE A 291 -4.41 6.51 6.20
N THR A 292 -3.13 6.28 5.95
CA THR A 292 -2.67 5.47 4.82
C THR A 292 -1.92 4.24 5.29
N VAL A 293 -2.31 3.07 4.80
CA VAL A 293 -1.51 1.85 4.83
C VAL A 293 -0.92 1.65 3.45
N THR A 294 0.40 1.55 3.36
CA THR A 294 1.08 1.23 2.10
C THR A 294 2.37 0.45 2.37
N HIS A 295 2.69 -0.46 1.46
CA HIS A 295 3.97 -1.16 1.41
C HIS A 295 4.98 -0.53 0.43
N ASP A 296 4.62 0.55 -0.26
CA ASP A 296 5.54 1.30 -1.12
C ASP A 296 6.21 2.44 -0.33
N ARG A 297 7.55 2.37 -0.21
CA ARG A 297 8.34 3.37 0.53
C ARG A 297 8.16 4.78 -0.01
N ARG A 298 8.05 4.93 -1.33
CA ARG A 298 7.96 6.24 -1.99
C ARG A 298 6.61 6.87 -1.70
N ALA A 299 5.54 6.08 -1.82
CA ALA A 299 4.20 6.52 -1.45
C ALA A 299 4.09 6.84 0.05
N ALA A 300 4.68 6.00 0.91
CA ALA A 300 4.72 6.26 2.35
C ALA A 300 5.39 7.60 2.64
N ALA A 301 6.57 7.86 2.06
CA ALA A 301 7.31 9.09 2.28
C ALA A 301 6.57 10.34 1.80
N ALA A 302 5.88 10.25 0.66
CA ALA A 302 5.18 11.38 0.05
C ALA A 302 3.78 11.65 0.62
N LEU A 303 3.21 10.72 1.41
CA LEU A 303 1.87 10.82 2.02
C LEU A 303 1.93 10.84 3.57
N CYS A 304 3.06 11.21 4.17
CA CYS A 304 3.24 11.10 5.62
C CYS A 304 3.65 12.41 6.25
N ASP A 305 2.91 12.86 7.25
CA ASP A 305 3.38 13.81 8.26
C ASP A 305 3.76 13.08 9.55
N LYS A 306 2.97 12.05 9.91
CA LYS A 306 3.16 11.21 11.09
C LYS A 306 3.16 9.74 10.70
N ALA A 307 4.01 8.94 11.33
CA ALA A 307 4.11 7.52 11.11
C ALA A 307 3.88 6.74 12.40
N VAL A 308 3.16 5.61 12.28
CA VAL A 308 2.91 4.67 13.37
C VAL A 308 3.34 3.29 12.93
N TRP A 309 4.35 2.74 13.60
CA TRP A 309 4.81 1.38 13.35
C TRP A 309 4.12 0.41 14.29
N ILE A 310 3.34 -0.51 13.72
CA ILE A 310 2.67 -1.61 14.40
C ILE A 310 3.48 -2.90 14.23
N LYS A 311 3.81 -3.55 15.34
CA LYS A 311 4.51 -4.85 15.38
C LYS A 311 3.82 -5.77 16.38
N ASP A 312 3.56 -7.02 15.97
CA ASP A 312 2.92 -8.05 16.81
C ASP A 312 1.60 -7.62 17.47
N GLY A 313 0.81 -6.80 16.77
CA GLY A 313 -0.46 -6.27 17.26
C GLY A 313 -0.32 -5.16 18.30
N LYS A 314 0.87 -4.56 18.47
CA LYS A 314 1.14 -3.46 19.41
C LYS A 314 1.69 -2.24 18.68
N THR A 315 1.49 -1.06 19.26
CA THR A 315 2.25 0.13 18.86
C THR A 315 3.71 -0.09 19.23
N TYR A 316 4.59 -0.19 18.23
CA TYR A 316 6.03 -0.34 18.45
C TYR A 316 6.71 1.01 18.57
N LYS A 317 6.40 1.94 17.66
CA LYS A 317 6.97 3.29 17.65
C LYS A 317 6.04 4.25 16.91
N THR A 318 6.02 5.50 17.35
CA THR A 318 5.40 6.63 16.65
C THR A 318 6.48 7.66 16.33
N GLY A 319 6.29 8.44 15.28
CA GLY A 319 7.24 9.48 14.88
C GLY A 319 6.79 10.22 13.64
N ASP A 320 7.72 10.94 13.03
CA ASP A 320 7.50 11.69 11.80
C ASP A 320 8.01 10.87 10.60
N LYS A 321 8.28 11.52 9.46
CA LYS A 321 8.70 10.88 8.21
C LYS A 321 9.95 10.02 8.35
N GLU A 322 10.88 10.36 9.25
CA GLU A 322 12.14 9.62 9.43
C GLU A 322 11.91 8.16 9.89
N LEU A 323 10.75 7.88 10.51
CA LEU A 323 10.38 6.53 10.92
C LEU A 323 10.16 5.61 9.71
N ILE A 324 9.77 6.16 8.56
CA ILE A 324 9.57 5.41 7.31
C ILE A 324 10.90 4.80 6.86
N ASP A 325 11.93 5.63 6.76
CA ASP A 325 13.27 5.16 6.39
C ASP A 325 13.79 4.15 7.41
N GLY A 326 13.54 4.35 8.71
CA GLY A 326 13.85 3.37 9.74
C GLY A 326 13.17 2.00 9.52
N PHE A 327 11.89 1.99 9.17
CA PHE A 327 11.13 0.77 8.90
C PHE A 327 11.62 0.03 7.65
N PHE A 328 11.78 0.76 6.53
CA PHE A 328 12.20 0.15 5.28
C PHE A 328 13.70 -0.23 5.29
N SER A 329 14.56 0.56 5.96
CA SER A 329 15.98 0.21 6.11
C SER A 329 16.21 -1.01 6.98
N LEU A 330 15.38 -1.30 7.98
CA LEU A 330 15.48 -2.53 8.77
C LEU A 330 15.13 -3.76 7.92
N ASN A 331 14.07 -3.66 7.11
CA ASN A 331 13.74 -4.69 6.12
C ASN A 331 14.85 -4.84 5.05
N GLU A 332 15.50 -3.74 4.62
CA GLU A 332 16.66 -3.76 3.71
C GLU A 332 17.95 -4.26 4.40
N SER A 333 18.13 -4.05 5.70
CA SER A 333 19.30 -4.50 6.45
C SER A 333 19.32 -6.02 6.66
N GLU A 334 18.14 -6.65 6.67
CA GLU A 334 18.00 -8.09 6.51
C GLU A 334 18.31 -8.56 5.07
N ILE A 335 18.26 -7.66 4.07
CA ILE A 335 18.65 -7.90 2.67
C ILE A 335 20.16 -7.70 2.47
N LYS A 336 20.80 -6.78 3.21
CA LYS A 336 22.25 -6.50 3.17
C LYS A 336 23.21 -7.64 3.50
N PRO A 337 22.88 -8.74 4.22
CA PRO A 337 23.88 -9.78 4.48
C PRO A 337 24.39 -10.41 3.17
N LEU A 338 23.62 -10.35 2.07
CA LEU A 338 24.02 -10.95 0.80
C LEU A 338 24.97 -10.09 -0.06
N PHE A 339 24.94 -8.77 0.03
CA PHE A 339 25.87 -7.93 -0.73
C PHE A 339 27.33 -8.12 -0.28
N PHE A 340 27.55 -8.40 1.01
CA PHE A 340 28.89 -8.66 1.54
C PHE A 340 29.28 -10.14 1.59
N THR A 341 28.32 -11.07 1.70
CA THR A 341 28.65 -12.51 1.79
C THR A 341 29.07 -13.10 0.44
N VAL A 342 28.61 -12.57 -0.70
CA VAL A 342 29.05 -13.04 -2.03
C VAL A 342 30.49 -12.61 -2.35
N LYS A 343 30.99 -11.51 -1.77
CA LYS A 343 32.42 -11.12 -1.90
C LYS A 343 33.36 -12.01 -1.09
N LYS A 344 32.93 -12.58 0.04
CA LYS A 344 33.79 -13.45 0.86
C LYS A 344 33.90 -14.89 0.33
N LEU A 345 32.87 -15.42 -0.33
CA LEU A 345 32.94 -16.75 -0.97
C LEU A 345 33.70 -16.75 -2.31
N ALA A 346 33.77 -15.61 -3.02
CA ALA A 346 34.55 -15.48 -4.24
C ALA A 346 36.07 -15.31 -4.01
N CYS A 347 36.51 -15.01 -2.78
CA CYS A 347 37.93 -14.81 -2.45
C CYS A 347 38.60 -16.05 -1.81
N VAL A 348 37.85 -17.06 -1.39
CA VAL A 348 38.40 -18.27 -0.74
C VAL A 348 38.65 -19.42 -1.74
N ASN A 349 38.01 -19.42 -2.92
CA ASN A 349 38.16 -20.50 -3.92
C ASN A 349 39.20 -20.24 -5.03
N LYS A 350 40.14 -19.30 -4.85
CA LYS A 350 41.25 -19.05 -5.79
C LYS A 350 42.65 -19.40 -5.26
N LYS A 351 42.78 -20.12 -4.15
CA LYS A 351 44.08 -20.49 -3.56
C LYS A 351 44.32 -21.99 -3.31
N VAL A 352 43.53 -22.89 -3.91
CA VAL A 352 43.83 -24.33 -3.90
C VAL A 352 43.77 -24.88 -5.33
N SER A 353 44.74 -24.46 -6.15
CA SER A 353 45.07 -25.03 -7.46
C SER A 353 46.39 -24.42 -7.94
N ALA A 354 47.46 -24.63 -7.15
CA ALA A 354 48.84 -24.45 -7.58
C ALA A 354 49.77 -24.97 -6.47
N ARG A 355 49.89 -26.30 -6.38
CA ARG A 355 51.13 -27.05 -6.09
C ARG A 355 50.83 -28.53 -6.08
#